data_AF-A0A0C3QH28-F1
#
_entry.id   AF-A0A0C3QH28-F1
#
_cell.length_a   1.000
_cell.length_b   1.000
_cell.length_c   1.000
_cell.angle_alpha   90.00
_cell.angle_beta   90.00
_cell.angle_gamma   90.00
#
_symmetry.space_group_name_H-M   'P 1'
#
loop_
_entity.id
_entity.type
_entity.pdbx_description
1 polymer ?
#
loop_
_entity_poly.entity_id
_entity_poly.type
_entity_poly.pdbx_seq_one_letter_code
_entity_poly.pdbx_strand_id
1 'polypeptide(L)'
;MTLYRVGILTVSDTAAKDPSTDQSGPLISQLLGKNPNERFEIKKTDIVPDDQSAIRDWVEKASQSHEIDWILTTGGTGLGIRDCTPEAISPLIERPAPGLIHLIMSQSIQRTPFAALSRPVAGTIGRTLVLTLPGSPKAVRENLSPEVLKVVQHALSLLQGGDGRLVHEKLGLADRSQTPANIRQDRHGETRIPTPTHQHLSHDPTAPVTSRHRISPYPMIPFEDAVAIVLRECRPLEVVDMKVDCKLAGHVLAEDVFAAQNVPNTFTTNVDGYALRSDQGPGTYRVVTPATHPLTQKLPPGTIMRVNTGAPIPVGANAVVAVEDTQLESTKKGEHGQDVDEETVKTLVSVEPGENVRKPGSDVQTGERVCENGEIVESVGGEIGTLTFVGQNEVKVVRKPVVAILSTGNELIDVQATEASGSPSESAEQWTGIYDTNRPSLRAALECLGYEVIDLGIAPDTVEAHLKPLKEGLEKADLLITTGGTSMGATDLLKPLIERNLGGKIHFGRVAIKPGSKYIFALPGNPASALVMFWVFVVPALRKLGGYPPNRCCLPKARVMLRDDMPLDPRPEFHRAIVKCTPSGLEAFSTGGQRSSRVASLAGANAFVALPSKTAEKTKLSKGTHADAVLIGELRV
;
A
#
# COMPACT_ATOMS: atom_id res chain seq x y z
N MET A 1 3.34 34.10 -39.36
CA MET A 1 4.19 32.90 -39.18
C MET A 1 5.55 33.21 -39.79
N THR A 2 6.60 33.16 -38.98
CA THR A 2 7.95 33.68 -39.31
C THR A 2 8.72 32.74 -40.23
N LEU A 3 9.55 33.30 -41.13
CA LEU A 3 10.45 32.58 -42.03
C LEU A 3 11.84 32.54 -41.36
N TYR A 4 12.47 31.36 -41.29
CA TYR A 4 13.80 31.18 -40.69
C TYR A 4 14.88 31.12 -41.77
N ARG A 5 15.90 31.96 -41.66
CA ARG A 5 16.99 32.08 -42.63
C ARG A 5 18.11 31.11 -42.27
N VAL A 6 18.47 30.25 -43.22
CA VAL A 6 19.39 29.13 -43.00
C VAL A 6 20.69 29.33 -43.78
N GLY A 7 21.82 29.14 -43.11
CA GLY A 7 23.14 29.02 -43.71
C GLY A 7 23.60 27.57 -43.70
N ILE A 8 24.10 27.06 -44.83
CA ILE A 8 24.63 25.70 -44.96
C ILE A 8 26.12 25.78 -45.27
N LEU A 9 26.92 25.03 -44.51
CA LEU A 9 28.36 24.92 -44.73
C LEU A 9 28.75 23.45 -44.92
N THR A 10 29.26 23.11 -46.10
CA THR A 10 29.88 21.80 -46.32
C THR A 10 31.36 21.88 -45.95
N VAL A 11 31.82 20.99 -45.08
CA VAL A 11 33.21 20.87 -44.66
C VAL A 11 33.80 19.61 -45.30
N SER A 12 34.65 19.80 -46.31
CA SER A 12 35.34 18.70 -46.99
C SER A 12 36.53 19.22 -47.82
N ASP A 13 37.72 18.66 -47.56
CA ASP A 13 38.91 18.90 -48.41
C ASP A 13 38.68 18.57 -49.89
N THR A 14 37.88 17.54 -50.19
CA THR A 14 37.57 17.11 -51.56
C THR A 14 36.61 18.09 -52.21
N ALA A 15 35.51 18.45 -51.53
CA ALA A 15 34.52 19.36 -52.09
C ALA A 15 35.05 20.80 -52.21
N ALA A 16 35.99 21.20 -51.35
CA ALA A 16 36.64 22.51 -51.45
C ALA A 16 37.53 22.62 -52.70
N LYS A 17 38.07 21.50 -53.20
CA LYS A 17 38.87 21.44 -54.44
C LYS A 17 38.01 21.23 -55.68
N ASP A 18 36.97 20.42 -55.56
CA ASP A 18 36.00 20.14 -56.62
C ASP A 18 34.57 20.21 -56.05
N PRO A 19 33.90 21.37 -56.18
CA PRO A 19 32.54 21.57 -55.69
C PRO A 19 31.52 20.57 -56.23
N SER A 20 31.78 19.91 -57.37
CA SER A 20 30.87 18.90 -57.93
C SER A 20 30.78 17.63 -57.09
N THR A 21 31.73 17.43 -56.16
CA THR A 21 31.76 16.29 -55.24
C THR A 21 30.90 16.48 -53.99
N ASP A 22 30.39 17.69 -53.72
CA ASP A 22 29.44 17.91 -52.62
C ASP A 22 28.06 17.36 -52.96
N GLN A 23 27.68 16.28 -52.28
CA GLN A 23 26.35 15.69 -52.36
C GLN A 23 25.48 16.04 -51.14
N SER A 24 26.08 16.49 -50.04
CA SER A 24 25.40 16.67 -48.76
C SER A 24 24.82 18.08 -48.63
N GLY A 25 25.56 19.12 -49.02
CA GLY A 25 25.09 20.50 -49.03
C GLY A 25 23.83 20.69 -49.90
N PRO A 26 23.83 20.31 -51.19
CA PRO A 26 22.65 20.38 -52.04
C PRO A 26 21.47 19.55 -51.53
N LEU A 27 21.73 18.40 -50.88
CA LEU A 27 20.68 17.58 -50.29
C LEU A 27 20.02 18.29 -49.09
N ILE A 28 20.78 18.98 -48.24
CA ILE A 28 20.21 19.79 -47.14
C ILE A 28 19.27 20.84 -47.71
N SER A 29 19.72 21.59 -48.72
CA SER A 29 18.90 22.61 -49.40
C SER A 29 17.61 22.02 -49.97
N GLN A 30 17.69 20.83 -50.60
CA GLN A 30 16.53 20.14 -51.14
C GLN A 30 15.56 19.66 -50.05
N LEU A 31 16.05 19.13 -48.93
CA LEU A 31 15.22 18.62 -47.83
C LEU A 31 14.48 19.75 -47.12
N LEU A 32 15.16 20.88 -46.86
CA LEU A 32 14.55 22.04 -46.23
C LEU A 32 13.55 22.75 -47.18
N GLY A 33 13.78 22.70 -48.50
CA GLY A 33 12.87 23.28 -49.50
C GLY A 33 11.63 22.44 -49.84
N LYS A 34 11.58 21.15 -49.48
CA LYS A 34 10.49 20.22 -49.86
C LYS A 34 9.29 20.21 -48.93
N ASN A 35 9.38 20.81 -47.74
CA ASN A 35 8.29 20.79 -46.76
C ASN A 35 7.48 22.10 -46.82
N PRO A 36 6.28 22.13 -47.46
CA PRO A 36 5.48 23.36 -47.59
C PRO A 36 4.96 23.93 -46.26
N ASN A 37 5.00 23.14 -45.18
CA ASN A 37 4.62 23.57 -43.83
C ASN A 37 5.80 24.14 -43.01
N GLU A 38 7.04 24.02 -43.50
CA GLU A 38 8.26 24.36 -42.76
C GLU A 38 8.96 25.55 -43.43
N ARG A 39 8.95 26.70 -42.77
CA ARG A 39 9.35 27.98 -43.35
C ARG A 39 10.85 28.22 -43.21
N PHE A 40 11.67 27.49 -43.99
CA PHE A 40 13.12 27.71 -44.08
C PHE A 40 13.50 28.36 -45.41
N GLU A 41 14.32 29.41 -45.35
CA GLU A 41 14.88 30.09 -46.53
C GLU A 41 16.40 29.96 -46.52
N ILE A 42 16.98 29.31 -47.53
CA ILE A 42 18.43 29.18 -47.64
C ILE A 42 19.01 30.51 -48.12
N LYS A 43 19.78 31.19 -47.25
CA LYS A 43 20.41 32.48 -47.55
C LYS A 43 21.85 32.34 -48.02
N LYS A 44 22.55 31.32 -47.54
CA LYS A 44 23.98 31.16 -47.80
C LYS A 44 24.35 29.69 -47.85
N THR A 45 25.12 29.30 -48.86
CA THR A 45 25.68 27.95 -49.01
C THR A 45 27.13 28.07 -49.45
N ASP A 46 28.07 27.54 -48.69
CA ASP A 46 29.49 27.55 -49.04
C ASP A 46 30.15 26.20 -48.71
N ILE A 47 31.34 25.99 -49.29
CA ILE A 47 32.17 24.82 -49.05
C ILE A 47 33.53 25.30 -48.52
N VAL A 48 34.02 24.69 -47.45
CA VAL A 48 35.35 24.98 -46.88
C VAL A 48 36.14 23.68 -46.70
N PRO A 49 37.48 23.73 -46.75
CA PRO A 49 38.31 22.57 -46.41
C PRO A 49 38.17 22.21 -44.93
N ASP A 50 38.64 21.01 -44.57
CA ASP A 50 38.74 20.55 -43.18
C ASP A 50 39.88 21.31 -42.46
N ASP A 51 39.64 22.59 -42.20
CA ASP A 51 40.55 23.53 -41.54
C ASP A 51 39.79 24.34 -40.47
N GLN A 52 40.32 24.34 -39.25
CA GLN A 52 39.63 24.97 -38.13
C GLN A 52 39.43 26.48 -38.31
N SER A 53 40.39 27.17 -38.93
CA SER A 53 40.30 28.62 -39.15
C SER A 53 39.25 28.96 -40.20
N ALA A 54 39.22 28.22 -41.32
CA ALA A 54 38.24 28.41 -42.39
C ALA A 54 36.80 28.15 -41.90
N ILE A 55 36.59 27.08 -41.13
CA ILE A 55 35.28 26.74 -40.56
C ILE A 55 34.85 27.81 -39.55
N ARG A 56 35.74 28.20 -38.63
CA ARG A 56 35.47 29.20 -37.59
C ARG A 56 35.12 30.56 -38.20
N ASP A 57 35.94 31.06 -39.11
CA ASP A 57 35.74 32.35 -39.77
C ASP A 57 34.40 32.42 -40.49
N TRP A 58 33.99 31.32 -41.14
CA TRP A 58 32.71 31.27 -41.82
C TRP A 58 31.55 31.33 -40.83
N VAL A 59 31.59 30.51 -39.77
CA VAL A 59 30.52 30.42 -38.76
C VAL A 59 30.40 31.72 -37.97
N GLU A 60 31.52 32.35 -37.59
CA GLU A 60 31.52 33.67 -36.95
C GLU A 60 30.90 34.73 -37.86
N LYS A 61 31.36 34.87 -39.11
CA LYS A 61 30.78 35.84 -40.07
C LYS A 61 29.30 35.60 -40.32
N ALA A 62 28.89 34.34 -40.44
CA ALA A 62 27.49 33.95 -40.65
C ALA A 62 26.60 34.27 -39.44
N SER A 63 27.10 34.08 -38.22
CA SER A 63 26.36 34.39 -36.98
C SER A 63 26.28 35.90 -36.68
N GLN A 64 27.29 36.68 -37.06
CA GLN A 64 27.35 38.12 -36.79
C GLN A 64 26.51 38.96 -37.77
N SER A 65 26.22 38.47 -38.97
CA SER A 65 25.50 39.25 -40.00
C SER A 65 24.05 39.56 -39.62
N HIS A 66 23.48 38.90 -38.60
CA HIS A 66 22.05 38.94 -38.26
C HIS A 66 21.12 38.52 -39.43
N GLU A 67 21.68 37.98 -40.52
CA GLU A 67 20.97 37.51 -41.71
C GLU A 67 20.69 35.99 -41.67
N ILE A 68 21.27 35.26 -40.70
CA ILE A 68 21.12 33.81 -40.55
C ILE A 68 20.62 33.47 -39.14
N ASP A 69 19.49 32.77 -39.07
CA ASP A 69 18.87 32.30 -37.83
C ASP A 69 19.36 30.89 -37.45
N TRP A 70 19.71 30.07 -38.45
CA TRP A 70 20.16 28.70 -38.27
C TRP A 70 21.35 28.37 -39.17
N ILE A 71 22.46 27.91 -38.58
CA ILE A 71 23.62 27.38 -39.28
C ILE A 71 23.59 25.85 -39.20
N LEU A 72 23.65 25.21 -40.36
CA LEU A 72 23.87 23.78 -40.51
C LEU A 72 25.23 23.53 -41.13
N THR A 73 26.07 22.73 -40.48
CA THR A 73 27.29 22.23 -41.11
C THR A 73 27.16 20.75 -41.44
N THR A 74 27.85 20.28 -42.48
CA THR A 74 27.94 18.86 -42.81
C THR A 74 29.38 18.48 -43.13
N GLY A 75 29.89 17.45 -42.47
CA GLY A 75 31.28 16.99 -42.64
C GLY A 75 32.21 17.39 -41.50
N GLY A 76 33.37 16.73 -41.44
CA GLY A 76 34.41 16.99 -40.44
C GLY A 76 34.06 16.64 -38.99
N THR A 77 33.00 15.86 -38.72
CA THR A 77 32.54 15.53 -37.35
C THR A 77 33.04 14.18 -36.82
N GLY A 78 33.77 13.39 -37.62
CA GLY A 78 34.25 12.06 -37.22
C GLY A 78 35.51 12.08 -36.35
N LEU A 79 36.18 10.92 -36.29
CA LEU A 79 37.49 10.74 -35.63
C LEU A 79 38.66 10.73 -36.62
N GLY A 80 38.43 11.07 -37.89
CA GLY A 80 39.49 11.17 -38.89
C GLY A 80 40.51 12.25 -38.53
N ILE A 81 41.76 12.09 -38.97
CA ILE A 81 42.86 13.03 -38.67
C ILE A 81 42.54 14.46 -39.14
N ARG A 82 41.74 14.57 -40.21
CA ARG A 82 41.30 15.84 -40.78
C ARG A 82 40.00 16.36 -40.15
N ASP A 83 39.20 15.51 -39.49
CA ASP A 83 37.89 15.89 -38.94
C ASP A 83 38.05 16.89 -37.77
N CYS A 84 37.80 18.18 -38.03
CA CYS A 84 38.01 19.25 -37.06
C CYS A 84 36.82 20.21 -36.87
N THR A 85 35.65 19.88 -37.42
CA THR A 85 34.43 20.71 -37.29
C THR A 85 34.03 20.96 -35.82
N PRO A 86 34.08 19.96 -34.91
CA PRO A 86 33.75 20.16 -33.50
C PRO A 86 34.73 21.10 -32.80
N GLU A 87 36.03 20.98 -33.06
CA GLU A 87 37.08 21.85 -32.52
C GLU A 87 36.96 23.29 -33.01
N ALA A 88 36.51 23.47 -34.26
CA ALA A 88 36.30 24.80 -34.84
C ALA A 88 35.10 25.51 -34.23
N ILE A 89 33.99 24.78 -34.02
CA ILE A 89 32.68 25.35 -33.65
C ILE A 89 32.45 25.40 -32.14
N SER A 90 32.87 24.39 -31.37
CA SER A 90 32.60 24.32 -29.92
C SER A 90 33.03 25.58 -29.15
N PRO A 91 34.19 26.21 -29.43
CA PRO A 91 34.60 27.43 -28.74
C PRO A 91 33.70 28.65 -29.00
N LEU A 92 32.92 28.64 -30.08
CA LEU A 92 32.01 29.73 -30.44
C LEU A 92 30.66 29.63 -29.74
N ILE A 93 30.29 28.45 -29.25
CA ILE A 93 28.97 28.18 -28.67
C ILE A 93 28.87 28.80 -27.28
N GLU A 94 28.00 29.80 -27.12
CA GLU A 94 27.71 30.45 -25.84
C GLU A 94 26.75 29.62 -24.98
N ARG A 95 25.74 29.00 -25.61
CA ARG A 95 24.74 28.16 -24.93
C ARG A 95 24.68 26.78 -25.59
N PRO A 96 25.36 25.77 -25.01
CA PRO A 96 25.32 24.41 -25.53
C PRO A 96 23.91 23.81 -25.49
N ALA A 97 23.55 23.06 -26.52
CA ALA A 97 22.26 22.37 -26.64
C ALA A 97 22.47 20.83 -26.74
N PRO A 98 22.98 20.16 -25.68
CA PRO A 98 23.30 18.73 -25.73
C PRO A 98 22.07 17.85 -25.98
N GLY A 99 20.86 18.30 -25.66
CA GLY A 99 19.63 17.59 -25.98
C GLY A 99 19.40 17.37 -27.49
N LEU A 100 19.78 18.35 -28.33
CA LEU A 100 19.73 18.20 -29.79
C LEU A 100 20.74 17.15 -30.27
N ILE A 101 21.93 17.12 -29.64
CA ILE A 101 22.94 16.10 -29.91
C ILE A 101 22.42 14.71 -29.57
N HIS A 102 21.84 14.53 -28.39
CA HIS A 102 21.27 13.24 -28.01
C HIS A 102 20.14 12.79 -28.95
N LEU A 103 19.28 13.71 -29.39
CA LEU A 103 18.19 13.40 -30.32
C LEU A 103 18.74 12.85 -31.64
N ILE A 104 19.66 13.59 -32.27
CA ILE A 104 20.29 13.26 -33.56
C ILE A 104 21.14 11.98 -33.45
N MET A 105 21.93 11.85 -32.38
CA MET A 105 22.75 10.65 -32.13
C MET A 105 21.89 9.42 -31.85
N SER A 106 20.78 9.55 -31.13
CA SER A 106 19.88 8.42 -30.84
C SER A 106 19.27 7.86 -32.13
N GLN A 107 18.92 8.72 -33.08
CA GLN A 107 18.42 8.32 -34.39
C GLN A 107 19.51 7.69 -35.26
N SER A 108 20.70 8.30 -35.27
CA SER A 108 21.82 7.79 -36.08
C SER A 108 22.34 6.43 -35.59
N ILE A 109 22.45 6.22 -34.28
CA ILE A 109 22.93 4.94 -33.68
C ILE A 109 21.96 3.78 -33.98
N GLN A 110 20.65 4.04 -34.07
CA GLN A 110 19.68 3.03 -34.47
C GLN A 110 19.85 2.57 -35.93
N ARG A 111 20.45 3.41 -36.79
CA ARG A 111 20.66 3.11 -38.22
C ARG A 111 22.02 2.51 -38.50
N THR A 112 23.05 2.95 -37.77
CA THR A 112 24.40 2.39 -37.88
C THR A 112 25.15 2.54 -36.56
N PRO A 113 25.75 1.46 -36.02
CA PRO A 113 26.54 1.54 -34.79
C PRO A 113 27.76 2.47 -34.97
N PHE A 114 28.25 2.64 -36.19
CA PHE A 114 29.36 3.55 -36.50
C PHE A 114 29.03 5.02 -36.27
N ALA A 115 27.76 5.40 -36.17
CA ALA A 115 27.35 6.76 -35.81
C ALA A 115 27.89 7.18 -34.44
N ALA A 116 28.16 6.24 -33.53
CA ALA A 116 28.77 6.50 -32.22
C ALA A 116 30.15 7.17 -32.30
N LEU A 117 30.82 7.12 -33.46
CA LEU A 117 32.12 7.77 -33.69
C LEU A 117 32.00 9.24 -34.15
N SER A 118 30.78 9.73 -34.41
CA SER A 118 30.56 11.14 -34.72
C SER A 118 30.57 11.99 -33.45
N ARG A 119 31.11 13.19 -33.55
CA ARG A 119 31.27 14.16 -32.45
C ARG A 119 30.48 15.46 -32.73
N PRO A 120 29.17 15.39 -32.99
CA PRO A 120 28.41 16.57 -33.39
C PRO A 120 28.31 17.60 -32.25
N VAL A 121 28.23 18.88 -32.64
CA VAL A 121 28.09 20.05 -31.77
C VAL A 121 26.79 20.77 -32.10
N ALA A 122 26.08 21.20 -31.05
CA ALA A 122 24.86 21.98 -31.17
C ALA A 122 24.76 22.99 -30.05
N GLY A 123 24.27 24.18 -30.36
CA GLY A 123 24.09 25.28 -29.41
C GLY A 123 23.87 26.61 -30.11
N THR A 124 23.96 27.71 -29.39
CA THR A 124 23.75 29.05 -29.97
C THR A 124 24.99 29.91 -29.91
N ILE A 125 25.18 30.73 -30.96
CA ILE A 125 26.09 31.88 -30.99
C ILE A 125 25.18 33.11 -31.06
N GLY A 126 25.10 33.90 -29.98
CA GLY A 126 24.06 34.92 -29.82
C GLY A 126 22.64 34.38 -30.05
N ARG A 127 22.00 34.85 -31.14
CA ARG A 127 20.64 34.44 -31.56
C ARG A 127 20.61 33.36 -32.65
N THR A 128 21.76 32.97 -33.18
CA THR A 128 21.85 31.98 -34.26
C THR A 128 22.04 30.59 -33.66
N LEU A 129 21.16 29.65 -34.04
CA LEU A 129 21.31 28.23 -33.71
C LEU A 129 22.37 27.61 -34.62
N VAL A 130 23.27 26.80 -34.08
CA VAL A 130 24.26 26.04 -34.84
C VAL A 130 24.05 24.56 -34.58
N LEU A 131 24.06 23.76 -35.64
CA LEU A 131 23.97 22.30 -35.58
C LEU A 131 24.87 21.65 -36.62
N THR A 132 25.74 20.74 -36.19
CA THR A 132 26.65 20.01 -37.10
C THR A 132 26.10 18.62 -37.42
N LEU A 133 26.17 18.23 -38.68
CA LEU A 133 25.75 16.92 -39.19
C LEU A 133 26.95 16.14 -39.76
N PRO A 134 26.88 14.79 -39.79
CA PRO A 134 27.89 14.00 -40.48
C PRO A 134 27.92 14.29 -41.99
N GLY A 135 29.06 14.05 -42.63
CA GLY A 135 29.31 14.41 -44.03
C GLY A 135 28.61 13.54 -45.09
N SER A 136 28.03 12.40 -44.73
CA SER A 136 27.40 11.50 -45.71
C SER A 136 25.96 11.92 -46.04
N PRO A 137 25.53 11.89 -47.32
CA PRO A 137 24.15 12.24 -47.70
C PRO A 137 23.08 11.39 -46.99
N LYS A 138 23.42 10.12 -46.71
CA LYS A 138 22.56 9.22 -45.94
C LYS A 138 22.36 9.73 -44.51
N ALA A 139 23.45 10.07 -43.81
CA ALA A 139 23.37 10.59 -42.44
C ALA A 139 22.66 11.95 -42.38
N VAL A 140 22.84 12.81 -43.39
CA VAL A 140 22.09 14.08 -43.49
C VAL A 140 20.59 13.83 -43.55
N ARG A 141 20.13 12.91 -44.41
CA ARG A 141 18.70 12.57 -44.53
C ARG A 141 18.12 12.00 -43.23
N GLU A 142 18.92 11.21 -42.52
CA GLU A 142 18.52 10.61 -41.24
C GLU A 142 18.40 11.66 -40.13
N ASN A 143 19.32 12.62 -40.08
CA ASN A 143 19.39 13.62 -39.02
C ASN A 143 18.51 14.86 -39.26
N LEU A 144 18.00 15.05 -40.48
CA LEU A 144 16.95 16.04 -40.80
C LEU A 144 15.56 15.39 -40.86
N SER A 145 15.25 14.56 -39.85
CA SER A 145 13.93 13.94 -39.72
C SER A 145 12.86 14.95 -39.29
N PRO A 146 11.57 14.69 -39.55
CA PRO A 146 10.47 15.57 -39.10
C PRO A 146 10.47 15.84 -37.59
N GLU A 147 10.91 14.87 -36.77
CA GLU A 147 11.02 15.02 -35.31
C GLU A 147 12.11 16.01 -34.93
N VAL A 148 13.29 15.94 -35.57
CA VAL A 148 14.39 16.88 -35.35
C VAL A 148 13.98 18.29 -35.81
N LEU A 149 13.36 18.39 -36.99
CA LEU A 149 12.92 19.68 -37.54
C LEU A 149 11.88 20.37 -36.66
N LYS A 150 10.94 19.63 -36.04
CA LYS A 150 10.00 20.19 -35.05
C LYS A 150 10.71 20.80 -33.83
N VAL A 151 11.71 20.09 -33.29
CA VAL A 151 12.46 20.58 -32.12
C VAL A 151 13.32 21.80 -32.49
N VAL A 152 13.96 21.77 -33.66
CA VAL A 152 14.73 22.90 -34.19
C VAL A 152 13.84 24.13 -34.42
N GLN A 153 12.66 23.98 -35.03
CA GLN A 153 11.72 25.09 -35.22
C GLN A 153 11.28 25.70 -33.88
N HIS A 154 11.02 24.86 -32.88
CA HIS A 154 10.70 25.35 -31.55
C HIS A 154 11.87 26.14 -30.95
N ALA A 155 13.10 25.63 -31.06
CA ALA A 155 14.29 26.34 -30.59
C ALA A 155 14.46 27.70 -31.29
N LEU A 156 14.30 27.77 -32.61
CA LEU A 156 14.37 29.02 -33.38
C LEU A 156 13.25 30.00 -32.98
N SER A 157 12.05 29.52 -32.68
CA SER A 157 10.95 30.37 -32.19
C SER A 157 11.26 31.02 -30.83
N LEU A 158 11.90 30.27 -29.93
CA LEU A 158 12.33 30.78 -28.61
C LEU A 158 13.44 31.83 -28.78
N LEU A 159 14.39 31.62 -29.70
CA LEU A 159 15.47 32.56 -29.98
C LEU A 159 14.99 33.88 -30.58
N GLN A 160 13.82 33.89 -31.21
CA GLN A 160 13.15 35.10 -31.71
C GLN A 160 12.19 35.74 -30.70
N GLY A 161 12.14 35.25 -29.45
CA GLY A 161 11.32 35.83 -28.37
C GLY A 161 9.90 35.26 -28.24
N GLY A 162 9.63 34.07 -28.77
CA GLY A 162 8.33 33.39 -28.61
C GLY A 162 8.06 32.93 -27.16
N ASP A 163 6.82 33.09 -26.71
CA ASP A 163 6.37 32.67 -25.37
C ASP A 163 6.20 31.12 -25.32
N GLY A 164 6.99 30.44 -24.48
CA GLY A 164 7.03 28.98 -24.37
C GLY A 164 5.71 28.31 -23.93
N ARG A 165 4.71 29.12 -23.53
CA ARG A 165 3.40 28.67 -23.06
C ARG A 165 2.57 27.94 -24.13
N LEU A 166 2.61 28.37 -25.40
CA LEU A 166 1.74 27.85 -26.45
C LEU A 166 2.07 26.42 -26.92
N VAL A 167 3.28 25.91 -26.64
CA VAL A 167 3.73 24.57 -27.09
C VAL A 167 3.52 23.50 -26.01
N HIS A 168 3.62 23.88 -24.73
CA HIS A 168 3.26 22.98 -23.62
C HIS A 168 1.77 22.60 -23.63
N GLU A 169 0.88 23.50 -24.08
CA GLU A 169 -0.55 23.20 -24.25
C GLU A 169 -0.83 22.20 -25.39
N LYS A 170 -0.06 22.23 -26.48
CA LYS A 170 -0.26 21.34 -27.63
C LYS A 170 0.38 19.96 -27.49
N LEU A 171 1.53 19.86 -26.80
CA LEU A 171 2.19 18.57 -26.51
C LEU A 171 1.49 17.76 -25.41
N GLY A 172 0.64 18.38 -24.60
CA GLY A 172 -0.20 17.69 -23.61
C GLY A 172 -1.33 16.84 -24.21
N LEU A 173 -1.61 16.98 -25.52
CA LEU A 173 -2.78 16.38 -26.18
C LEU A 173 -2.45 15.32 -27.25
N ALA A 174 -1.18 15.15 -27.65
CA ALA A 174 -0.81 14.22 -28.72
C ALA A 174 0.58 13.60 -28.45
N ASP A 175 0.64 12.53 -27.63
CA ASP A 175 1.30 11.26 -27.95
C ASP A 175 1.38 10.37 -26.68
N ARG A 176 0.59 9.29 -26.64
CA ARG A 176 0.83 8.13 -25.75
C ARG A 176 0.44 6.86 -26.50
N SER A 177 1.09 6.63 -27.64
CA SER A 177 1.06 5.34 -28.32
C SER A 177 2.45 5.00 -28.81
N GLN A 178 3.19 4.20 -28.02
CA GLN A 178 4.05 3.11 -28.50
C GLN A 178 4.77 2.43 -27.32
N THR A 179 4.46 1.16 -27.13
CA THR A 179 5.16 0.17 -26.30
C THR A 179 6.49 -0.20 -26.96
N PRO A 180 7.59 -0.44 -26.21
CA PRO A 180 8.73 -1.14 -26.77
C PRO A 180 8.53 -2.66 -26.67
N ALA A 181 8.87 -3.32 -27.78
CA ALA A 181 8.81 -4.77 -27.97
C ALA A 181 9.89 -5.51 -27.15
N ASN A 182 9.55 -6.75 -26.78
CA ASN A 182 10.43 -7.78 -26.22
C ASN A 182 11.70 -7.96 -27.07
N ILE A 183 12.88 -7.83 -26.44
CA ILE A 183 14.13 -8.35 -27.00
C ILE A 183 14.79 -9.27 -25.95
N ARG A 184 15.16 -10.44 -26.45
CA ARG A 184 15.67 -11.62 -25.76
C ARG A 184 16.98 -11.36 -25.00
N GLN A 185 17.14 -12.08 -23.89
CA GLN A 185 18.42 -12.31 -23.22
C GLN A 185 19.37 -13.06 -24.15
N ASP A 186 20.62 -12.59 -24.25
CA ASP A 186 21.78 -13.44 -24.49
C ASP A 186 23.00 -12.91 -23.73
N ARG A 187 23.81 -13.86 -23.24
CA ARG A 187 24.90 -13.69 -22.26
C ARG A 187 26.26 -13.37 -22.90
N HIS A 188 27.11 -12.78 -22.05
CA HIS A 188 28.59 -12.80 -21.99
C HIS A 188 29.40 -11.61 -22.54
N GLY A 189 30.27 -11.08 -21.67
CA GLY A 189 31.41 -10.22 -22.01
C GLY A 189 31.76 -9.20 -20.92
N GLU A 190 32.47 -9.63 -19.87
CA GLU A 190 32.93 -8.78 -18.75
C GLU A 190 33.85 -7.63 -19.20
N THR A 191 33.54 -6.40 -18.80
CA THR A 191 34.55 -5.37 -18.54
C THR A 191 34.17 -4.63 -17.26
N ARG A 192 35.04 -4.74 -16.25
CA ARG A 192 34.85 -4.18 -14.90
C ARG A 192 34.84 -2.65 -14.94
N ILE A 193 33.64 -2.09 -14.88
CA ILE A 193 33.39 -0.73 -14.38
C ILE A 193 33.64 -0.76 -12.86
N PRO A 194 34.28 0.25 -12.24
CA PRO A 194 34.48 0.28 -10.79
C PRO A 194 33.13 0.10 -10.11
N THR A 195 32.95 -1.02 -9.44
CA THR A 195 31.76 -1.28 -8.64
C THR A 195 31.84 -0.32 -7.46
N PRO A 196 30.93 0.65 -7.31
CA PRO A 196 30.81 1.27 -6.01
C PRO A 196 30.36 0.13 -5.09
N THR A 197 31.08 -0.07 -4.00
CA THR A 197 30.61 -0.91 -2.90
C THR A 197 29.38 -0.23 -2.28
N HIS A 198 28.24 -0.26 -2.96
CA HIS A 198 26.99 0.27 -2.43
C HIS A 198 26.43 -0.79 -1.47
N GLN A 199 26.85 -0.72 -0.22
CA GLN A 199 26.13 -1.37 0.89
C GLN A 199 24.71 -0.79 1.06
N HIS A 200 24.39 0.35 0.43
CA HIS A 200 23.12 1.06 0.58
C HIS A 200 22.54 1.46 -0.79
N LEU A 201 21.24 1.20 -1.02
CA LEU A 201 20.53 1.52 -2.27
C LEU A 201 19.90 2.92 -2.24
N SER A 202 19.65 3.47 -1.06
CA SER A 202 19.03 4.79 -0.88
C SER A 202 20.02 5.96 -1.05
N HIS A 203 19.47 7.13 -1.39
CA HIS A 203 20.25 8.36 -1.57
C HIS A 203 20.98 8.76 -0.28
N ASP A 204 22.12 9.44 -0.39
CA ASP A 204 22.83 10.01 0.76
C ASP A 204 22.21 11.36 1.18
N PRO A 205 21.67 11.50 2.40
CA PRO A 205 21.11 12.75 2.90
C PRO A 205 22.11 13.90 2.93
N THR A 206 23.41 13.60 3.03
CA THR A 206 24.48 14.60 3.06
C THR A 206 24.92 15.04 1.66
N ALA A 207 24.56 14.28 0.63
CA ALA A 207 24.89 14.59 -0.76
C ALA A 207 23.92 15.63 -1.37
N PRO A 208 24.37 16.44 -2.34
CA PRO A 208 23.54 17.48 -2.93
C PRO A 208 22.33 16.90 -3.66
N VAL A 209 21.23 17.65 -3.72
CA VAL A 209 19.94 17.24 -4.34
C VAL A 209 20.08 16.77 -5.80
N THR A 210 21.10 17.26 -6.49
CA THR A 210 21.47 16.89 -7.87
C THR A 210 21.95 15.44 -8.00
N SER A 211 22.54 14.88 -6.94
CA SER A 211 23.06 13.50 -6.91
C SER A 211 22.00 12.43 -6.64
N ARG A 212 20.77 12.84 -6.31
CA ARG A 212 19.68 11.91 -5.97
C ARG A 212 19.15 11.17 -7.18
N HIS A 213 18.80 9.90 -6.97
CA HIS A 213 18.10 9.11 -7.98
C HIS A 213 16.78 9.78 -8.38
N ARG A 214 16.55 9.92 -9.68
CA ARG A 214 15.27 10.39 -10.26
C ARG A 214 14.27 9.25 -10.47
N ILE A 215 14.74 8.02 -10.36
CA ILE A 215 13.95 6.78 -10.42
C ILE A 215 14.20 6.05 -9.10
N SER A 216 13.16 5.46 -8.52
CA SER A 216 13.31 4.66 -7.30
C SER A 216 14.31 3.52 -7.55
N PRO A 217 15.36 3.37 -6.72
CA PRO A 217 16.26 2.23 -6.80
C PRO A 217 15.58 0.91 -6.37
N TYR A 218 14.39 1.01 -5.77
CA TYR A 218 13.54 -0.14 -5.44
C TYR A 218 12.52 -0.35 -6.56
N PRO A 219 12.49 -1.53 -7.21
CA PRO A 219 11.53 -1.83 -8.27
C PRO A 219 10.10 -1.87 -7.72
N MET A 220 9.13 -1.55 -8.58
CA MET A 220 7.74 -1.82 -8.28
C MET A 220 7.49 -3.33 -8.37
N ILE A 221 6.81 -3.88 -7.36
CA ILE A 221 6.43 -5.29 -7.31
C ILE A 221 4.90 -5.42 -7.28
N PRO A 222 4.35 -6.54 -7.78
CA PRO A 222 2.93 -6.87 -7.63
C PRO A 222 2.46 -6.88 -6.17
N PHE A 223 1.17 -6.62 -5.95
CA PHE A 223 0.57 -6.57 -4.62
C PHE A 223 0.71 -7.92 -3.89
N GLU A 224 0.44 -9.01 -4.59
CA GLU A 224 0.50 -10.38 -4.08
C GLU A 224 1.93 -10.75 -3.63
N ASP A 225 2.93 -10.35 -4.41
CA ASP A 225 4.35 -10.57 -4.07
C ASP A 225 4.75 -9.78 -2.82
N ALA A 226 4.27 -8.53 -2.70
CA ALA A 226 4.51 -7.69 -1.53
C ALA A 226 3.92 -8.31 -0.25
N VAL A 227 2.67 -8.83 -0.31
CA VAL A 227 2.03 -9.53 0.81
C VAL A 227 2.78 -10.81 1.14
N ALA A 228 3.20 -11.60 0.13
CA ALA A 228 3.96 -12.83 0.34
C ALA A 228 5.31 -12.56 1.03
N ILE A 229 5.99 -11.47 0.68
CA ILE A 229 7.21 -11.03 1.37
C ILE A 229 6.90 -10.72 2.84
N VAL A 230 5.86 -9.91 3.13
CA VAL A 230 5.48 -9.57 4.50
C VAL A 230 5.24 -10.84 5.34
N LEU A 231 4.41 -11.77 4.84
CA LEU A 231 4.07 -12.99 5.58
C LEU A 231 5.25 -13.97 5.74
N ARG A 232 6.22 -13.93 4.82
CA ARG A 232 7.45 -14.74 4.90
C ARG A 232 8.42 -14.19 5.93
N GLU A 233 8.58 -12.87 5.99
CA GLU A 233 9.55 -12.23 6.89
C GLU A 233 9.03 -12.15 8.33
N CYS A 234 7.72 -11.94 8.53
CA CYS A 234 7.11 -11.90 9.86
C CYS A 234 6.98 -13.31 10.47
N ARG A 235 7.48 -13.49 11.69
CA ARG A 235 7.39 -14.73 12.45
C ARG A 235 6.53 -14.55 13.70
N PRO A 236 5.75 -15.56 14.12
CA PRO A 236 5.02 -15.50 15.39
C PRO A 236 5.93 -15.14 16.55
N LEU A 237 5.39 -14.35 17.48
CA LEU A 237 6.04 -13.97 18.72
C LEU A 237 6.02 -15.14 19.72
N GLU A 238 6.62 -14.93 20.89
CA GLU A 238 6.67 -15.93 21.94
C GLU A 238 5.28 -16.26 22.50
N VAL A 239 5.18 -17.49 23.02
CA VAL A 239 4.00 -17.98 23.74
C VAL A 239 4.06 -17.50 25.18
N VAL A 240 2.91 -17.07 25.70
CA VAL A 240 2.72 -16.58 27.06
C VAL A 240 1.50 -17.24 27.69
N ASP A 241 1.52 -17.43 29.00
CA ASP A 241 0.34 -17.84 29.77
C ASP A 241 -0.54 -16.61 30.03
N MET A 242 -1.83 -16.71 29.74
CA MET A 242 -2.81 -15.64 29.98
C MET A 242 -4.05 -16.18 30.67
N LYS A 243 -4.64 -15.34 31.53
CA LYS A 243 -5.93 -15.63 32.15
C LYS A 243 -7.05 -15.66 31.11
N VAL A 244 -8.00 -16.55 31.33
CA VAL A 244 -9.24 -16.62 30.55
C VAL A 244 -10.14 -15.46 30.99
N ASP A 245 -9.97 -14.31 30.34
CA ASP A 245 -10.82 -13.13 30.48
C ASP A 245 -11.02 -12.43 29.12
N CYS A 246 -11.71 -11.29 29.11
CA CYS A 246 -11.99 -10.57 27.87
C CYS A 246 -10.75 -10.06 27.11
N LYS A 247 -9.58 -9.97 27.76
CA LYS A 247 -8.32 -9.54 27.11
C LYS A 247 -7.72 -10.63 26.24
N LEU A 248 -8.14 -11.88 26.43
CA LEU A 248 -7.73 -13.00 25.58
C LEU A 248 -8.29 -12.87 24.16
N ALA A 249 -9.36 -12.11 23.95
CA ALA A 249 -9.93 -11.87 22.63
C ALA A 249 -8.89 -11.36 21.61
N GLY A 250 -8.90 -11.98 20.44
CA GLY A 250 -7.98 -11.74 19.33
C GLY A 250 -6.60 -12.39 19.47
N HIS A 251 -6.32 -13.13 20.56
CA HIS A 251 -5.13 -13.99 20.67
C HIS A 251 -5.36 -15.34 19.99
N VAL A 252 -4.27 -16.05 19.71
CA VAL A 252 -4.28 -17.40 19.14
C VAL A 252 -3.80 -18.39 20.18
N LEU A 253 -4.58 -19.44 20.43
CA LEU A 253 -4.21 -20.53 21.32
C LEU A 253 -2.94 -21.21 20.83
N ALA A 254 -2.03 -21.49 21.76
CA ALA A 254 -0.75 -22.14 21.51
C ALA A 254 -0.70 -23.58 22.05
N GLU A 255 -1.83 -24.10 22.52
CA GLU A 255 -2.01 -25.45 23.03
C GLU A 255 -3.44 -25.95 22.76
N ASP A 256 -3.61 -27.27 22.74
CA ASP A 256 -4.94 -27.88 22.77
C ASP A 256 -5.49 -27.78 24.20
N VAL A 257 -6.76 -27.41 24.32
CA VAL A 257 -7.42 -27.30 25.64
C VAL A 257 -8.37 -28.48 25.82
N PHE A 258 -8.20 -29.19 26.92
CA PHE A 258 -8.99 -30.36 27.27
C PHE A 258 -9.84 -30.10 28.52
N ALA A 259 -11.01 -30.74 28.61
CA ALA A 259 -11.86 -30.65 29.78
C ALA A 259 -11.29 -31.49 30.94
N ALA A 260 -11.06 -30.85 32.09
CA ALA A 260 -10.52 -31.52 33.28
C ALA A 260 -11.54 -32.41 34.01
N GLN A 261 -12.82 -32.18 33.77
CA GLN A 261 -13.93 -32.92 34.36
C GLN A 261 -15.11 -32.97 33.40
N ASN A 262 -16.05 -33.88 33.65
CA ASN A 262 -17.33 -33.94 32.98
C ASN A 262 -18.13 -32.66 33.21
N VAL A 263 -18.82 -32.19 32.17
CA VAL A 263 -19.80 -31.09 32.27
C VAL A 263 -21.16 -31.59 31.79
N PRO A 264 -22.21 -31.57 32.65
CA PRO A 264 -22.13 -31.41 34.11
C PRO A 264 -21.32 -32.54 34.76
N ASN A 265 -20.81 -32.32 35.98
CA ASN A 265 -20.01 -33.34 36.69
C ASN A 265 -20.87 -34.36 37.47
N THR A 266 -22.16 -34.07 37.62
CA THR A 266 -23.17 -34.90 38.27
C THR A 266 -24.44 -34.91 37.42
N PHE A 267 -25.45 -35.67 37.82
CA PHE A 267 -26.75 -35.61 37.17
C PHE A 267 -27.45 -34.28 37.48
N THR A 268 -27.94 -33.60 36.46
CA THR A 268 -28.66 -32.32 36.58
C THR A 268 -29.98 -32.35 35.80
N THR A 269 -30.79 -31.29 35.88
CA THR A 269 -32.08 -31.18 35.16
C THR A 269 -32.05 -30.11 34.06
N ASN A 270 -32.86 -30.33 33.01
CA ASN A 270 -33.12 -29.36 31.93
C ASN A 270 -34.32 -28.44 32.17
N VAL A 271 -35.12 -28.74 33.20
CA VAL A 271 -36.38 -28.04 33.47
C VAL A 271 -36.47 -27.65 34.93
N ASP A 272 -37.25 -26.60 35.19
CA ASP A 272 -37.75 -26.30 36.53
C ASP A 272 -38.88 -27.28 36.88
N GLY A 273 -38.86 -27.82 38.09
CA GLY A 273 -39.87 -28.79 38.49
C GLY A 273 -39.44 -29.63 39.68
N TYR A 274 -39.75 -30.93 39.62
CA TYR A 274 -39.60 -31.82 40.78
C TYR A 274 -38.87 -33.11 40.42
N ALA A 275 -37.73 -33.34 41.06
CA ALA A 275 -36.99 -34.57 40.96
C ALA A 275 -37.66 -35.67 41.80
N LEU A 276 -37.87 -36.82 41.17
CA LEU A 276 -38.54 -37.98 41.78
C LEU A 276 -37.94 -39.29 41.28
N ARG A 277 -38.46 -40.39 41.83
CA ARG A 277 -38.30 -41.71 41.24
C ARG A 277 -39.47 -41.99 40.31
N SER A 278 -39.18 -42.32 39.07
CA SER A 278 -40.19 -42.65 38.05
C SER A 278 -41.12 -43.80 38.45
N ASP A 279 -40.68 -44.69 39.35
CA ASP A 279 -41.47 -45.84 39.84
C ASP A 279 -42.54 -45.47 40.90
N GLN A 280 -42.60 -44.22 41.37
CA GLN A 280 -43.64 -43.76 42.29
C GLN A 280 -44.97 -43.43 41.60
N GLY A 281 -44.98 -43.26 40.28
CA GLY A 281 -46.17 -42.91 39.47
C GLY A 281 -46.67 -41.47 39.68
N PRO A 282 -47.84 -41.11 39.14
CA PRO A 282 -48.51 -39.84 39.41
C PRO A 282 -49.19 -39.85 40.79
N GLY A 283 -49.15 -38.73 41.49
CA GLY A 283 -49.74 -38.60 42.82
C GLY A 283 -49.38 -37.30 43.53
N THR A 284 -49.92 -37.12 44.73
CA THR A 284 -49.57 -36.03 45.65
C THR A 284 -48.36 -36.44 46.48
N TYR A 285 -47.33 -35.60 46.45
CA TYR A 285 -46.08 -35.81 47.19
C TYR A 285 -45.76 -34.61 48.07
N ARG A 286 -45.08 -34.88 49.19
CA ARG A 286 -44.52 -33.83 50.03
C ARG A 286 -43.27 -33.24 49.38
N VAL A 287 -43.20 -31.92 49.29
CA VAL A 287 -42.07 -31.21 48.69
C VAL A 287 -40.93 -31.05 49.68
N VAL A 288 -39.73 -31.45 49.26
CA VAL A 288 -38.46 -31.16 49.93
C VAL A 288 -37.59 -30.27 49.04
N THR A 289 -36.59 -29.63 49.63
CA THR A 289 -35.63 -28.74 48.97
C THR A 289 -34.21 -29.10 49.40
N PRO A 290 -33.15 -28.66 48.71
CA PRO A 290 -31.77 -28.88 49.15
C PRO A 290 -31.48 -28.36 50.58
N ALA A 291 -32.26 -27.39 51.08
CA ALA A 291 -32.14 -26.87 52.44
C ALA A 291 -32.78 -27.78 53.50
N THR A 292 -33.77 -28.59 53.11
CA THR A 292 -34.52 -29.46 54.03
C THR A 292 -34.16 -30.94 53.88
N HIS A 293 -33.55 -31.32 52.76
CA HIS A 293 -33.07 -32.68 52.49
C HIS A 293 -31.77 -32.64 51.66
N PRO A 294 -30.64 -33.20 52.14
CA PRO A 294 -29.38 -33.20 51.41
C PRO A 294 -29.44 -33.99 50.10
N LEU A 295 -28.84 -33.46 49.03
CA LEU A 295 -28.74 -34.11 47.72
C LEU A 295 -28.05 -35.49 47.77
N THR A 296 -27.17 -35.71 48.75
CA THR A 296 -26.43 -36.97 48.93
C THR A 296 -27.27 -38.10 49.54
N GLN A 297 -28.49 -37.81 50.00
CA GLN A 297 -29.37 -38.79 50.63
C GLN A 297 -30.54 -39.14 49.70
N LYS A 298 -30.94 -40.42 49.72
CA LYS A 298 -32.13 -40.88 49.00
C LYS A 298 -33.37 -40.13 49.45
N LEU A 299 -34.23 -39.77 48.49
CA LEU A 299 -35.53 -39.18 48.81
C LEU A 299 -36.38 -40.18 49.62
N PRO A 300 -36.96 -39.75 50.76
CA PRO A 300 -37.93 -40.57 51.49
C PRO A 300 -39.13 -40.95 50.61
N PRO A 301 -39.76 -42.12 50.83
CA PRO A 301 -41.00 -42.47 50.13
C PRO A 301 -42.08 -41.40 50.30
N GLY A 302 -42.83 -41.10 49.24
CA GLY A 302 -43.89 -40.07 49.27
C GLY A 302 -43.36 -38.64 49.23
N THR A 303 -42.09 -38.43 48.85
CA THR A 303 -41.49 -37.10 48.71
C THR A 303 -40.90 -36.88 47.32
N ILE A 304 -40.91 -35.62 46.90
CA ILE A 304 -40.25 -35.12 45.68
C ILE A 304 -39.43 -33.88 46.02
N MET A 305 -38.33 -33.65 45.29
CA MET A 305 -37.46 -32.49 45.54
C MET A 305 -37.69 -31.42 44.49
N ARG A 306 -38.01 -30.19 44.92
CA ARG A 306 -38.03 -29.03 44.03
C ARG A 306 -36.63 -28.76 43.49
N VAL A 307 -36.50 -28.72 42.18
CA VAL A 307 -35.25 -28.48 41.45
C VAL A 307 -35.46 -27.41 40.40
N ASN A 308 -34.45 -26.56 40.22
CA ASN A 308 -34.42 -25.58 39.16
C ASN A 308 -33.58 -26.10 38.01
N THR A 309 -33.73 -25.52 36.83
CA THR A 309 -32.95 -25.79 35.63
C THR A 309 -31.45 -25.71 35.93
N GLY A 310 -30.70 -26.74 35.55
CA GLY A 310 -29.27 -26.88 35.82
C GLY A 310 -28.92 -27.38 37.23
N ALA A 311 -29.88 -27.49 38.15
CA ALA A 311 -29.61 -27.98 39.50
C ALA A 311 -29.27 -29.47 39.51
N PRO A 312 -28.40 -29.91 40.42
CA PRO A 312 -28.15 -31.33 40.65
C PRO A 312 -29.42 -32.04 41.16
N ILE A 313 -29.62 -33.29 40.72
CA ILE A 313 -30.72 -34.12 41.22
C ILE A 313 -30.26 -34.96 42.43
N PRO A 314 -31.14 -35.24 43.42
CA PRO A 314 -30.77 -36.00 44.61
C PRO A 314 -30.51 -37.47 44.29
N VAL A 315 -29.68 -38.11 45.12
CA VAL A 315 -29.38 -39.55 44.99
C VAL A 315 -30.68 -40.36 44.98
N GLY A 316 -30.79 -41.26 44.02
CA GLY A 316 -31.96 -42.13 43.88
C GLY A 316 -33.13 -41.54 43.11
N ALA A 317 -33.17 -40.24 42.83
CA ALA A 317 -34.05 -39.70 41.79
C ALA A 317 -33.48 -40.05 40.41
N ASN A 318 -34.36 -40.34 39.45
CA ASN A 318 -33.97 -40.74 38.09
C ASN A 318 -34.78 -40.03 36.99
N ALA A 319 -35.72 -39.15 37.35
CA ALA A 319 -36.52 -38.36 36.42
C ALA A 319 -36.94 -37.03 37.06
N VAL A 320 -37.31 -36.05 36.24
CA VAL A 320 -37.84 -34.75 36.69
C VAL A 320 -39.14 -34.47 35.95
N VAL A 321 -40.22 -34.20 36.71
CA VAL A 321 -41.49 -33.70 36.16
C VAL A 321 -41.38 -32.18 36.07
N ALA A 322 -41.66 -31.62 34.90
CA ALA A 322 -41.66 -30.17 34.69
C ALA A 322 -42.76 -29.51 35.53
N VAL A 323 -42.54 -28.29 36.00
CA VAL A 323 -43.50 -27.58 36.87
C VAL A 323 -44.88 -27.44 36.23
N GLU A 324 -44.94 -27.32 34.91
CA GLU A 324 -46.17 -27.24 34.10
C GLU A 324 -47.02 -28.51 34.18
N ASP A 325 -46.40 -29.66 34.43
CA ASP A 325 -47.05 -30.96 34.60
C ASP A 325 -47.34 -31.27 36.09
N THR A 326 -47.40 -30.23 36.91
CA THR A 326 -47.74 -30.34 38.34
C THR A 326 -48.83 -29.36 38.76
N GLN A 327 -49.46 -29.66 39.88
CA GLN A 327 -50.46 -28.82 40.52
C GLN A 327 -50.12 -28.68 42.01
N LEU A 328 -50.00 -27.44 42.48
CA LEU A 328 -49.83 -27.15 43.90
C LEU A 328 -51.08 -27.56 44.68
N GLU A 329 -50.93 -28.44 45.68
CA GLU A 329 -52.06 -28.88 46.52
C GLU A 329 -52.12 -28.14 47.87
N SER A 330 -50.98 -27.97 48.54
CA SER A 330 -50.92 -27.23 49.80
C SER A 330 -49.63 -26.43 49.96
N THR A 331 -49.73 -25.39 50.77
CA THR A 331 -48.64 -24.47 51.11
C THR A 331 -48.35 -24.50 52.61
N LYS A 332 -47.09 -24.33 52.98
CA LYS A 332 -46.69 -24.08 54.36
C LYS A 332 -47.10 -22.66 54.74
N LYS A 333 -47.83 -22.54 55.84
CA LYS A 333 -48.28 -21.26 56.39
C LYS A 333 -47.26 -20.70 57.38
N GLY A 334 -46.99 -19.40 57.29
CA GLY A 334 -46.14 -18.67 58.21
C GLY A 334 -46.87 -18.26 59.50
N GLU A 335 -46.15 -17.60 60.40
CA GLU A 335 -46.67 -17.17 61.70
C GLU A 335 -47.89 -16.22 61.60
N HIS A 336 -48.09 -15.56 60.47
CA HIS A 336 -49.23 -14.67 60.20
C HIS A 336 -50.21 -15.24 59.16
N GLY A 337 -50.16 -16.56 58.89
CA GLY A 337 -51.08 -17.24 57.98
C GLY A 337 -50.80 -17.02 56.48
N GLN A 338 -49.72 -16.32 56.14
CA GLN A 338 -49.25 -16.14 54.76
C GLN A 338 -48.61 -17.43 54.21
N ASP A 339 -48.68 -17.62 52.89
CA ASP A 339 -47.96 -18.71 52.22
C ASP A 339 -46.45 -18.42 52.21
N VAL A 340 -45.65 -19.40 52.66
CA VAL A 340 -44.20 -19.26 52.80
C VAL A 340 -43.45 -20.16 51.83
N ASP A 341 -43.94 -21.39 51.63
CA ASP A 341 -43.33 -22.35 50.71
C ASP A 341 -44.35 -23.43 50.31
N GLU A 342 -43.97 -24.26 49.34
CA GLU A 342 -44.75 -25.43 48.95
C GLU A 342 -44.68 -26.51 50.04
N GLU A 343 -45.81 -27.16 50.31
CA GLU A 343 -45.88 -28.29 51.22
C GLU A 343 -46.14 -29.60 50.46
N THR A 344 -47.17 -29.62 49.62
CA THR A 344 -47.52 -30.77 48.79
C THR A 344 -47.84 -30.37 47.37
N VAL A 345 -47.38 -31.19 46.42
CA VAL A 345 -47.57 -30.99 44.99
C VAL A 345 -48.04 -32.30 44.36
N LYS A 346 -49.03 -32.18 43.49
CA LYS A 346 -49.58 -33.27 42.70
C LYS A 346 -48.92 -33.30 41.33
N THR A 347 -48.34 -34.43 40.96
CA THR A 347 -47.84 -34.69 39.61
C THR A 347 -49.01 -35.13 38.72
N LEU A 348 -49.13 -34.54 37.53
CA LEU A 348 -50.24 -34.79 36.61
C LEU A 348 -49.92 -35.88 35.57
N VAL A 349 -48.64 -36.16 35.37
CA VAL A 349 -48.12 -37.10 34.38
C VAL A 349 -47.16 -38.11 35.03
N SER A 350 -46.97 -39.24 34.35
CA SER A 350 -45.84 -40.15 34.64
C SER A 350 -44.65 -39.73 33.78
N VAL A 351 -43.45 -39.79 34.34
CA VAL A 351 -42.19 -39.55 33.61
C VAL A 351 -41.37 -40.82 33.55
N GLU A 352 -40.72 -41.04 32.41
CA GLU A 352 -39.87 -42.21 32.21
C GLU A 352 -38.48 -42.04 32.86
N PRO A 353 -37.77 -43.12 33.21
CA PRO A 353 -36.40 -43.04 33.69
C PRO A 353 -35.49 -42.26 32.72
N GLY A 354 -34.83 -41.22 33.22
CA GLY A 354 -33.92 -40.36 32.48
C GLY A 354 -34.59 -39.13 31.83
N GLU A 355 -35.91 -39.01 31.91
CA GLU A 355 -36.62 -37.87 31.35
C GLU A 355 -36.30 -36.57 32.09
N ASN A 356 -36.02 -35.52 31.33
CA ASN A 356 -35.54 -34.21 31.80
C ASN A 356 -34.24 -34.24 32.62
N VAL A 357 -33.50 -35.36 32.60
CA VAL A 357 -32.23 -35.53 33.32
C VAL A 357 -31.04 -35.48 32.36
N ARG A 358 -30.03 -34.69 32.73
CA ARG A 358 -28.71 -34.66 32.10
C ARG A 358 -27.75 -35.54 32.84
N LYS A 359 -27.07 -36.42 32.09
CA LYS A 359 -26.05 -37.33 32.63
C LYS A 359 -24.73 -36.57 32.83
N PRO A 360 -23.88 -37.00 33.77
CA PRO A 360 -22.52 -36.47 33.85
C PRO A 360 -21.81 -36.59 32.49
N GLY A 361 -21.25 -35.49 32.01
CA GLY A 361 -20.52 -35.44 30.74
C GLY A 361 -21.41 -35.51 29.50
N SER A 362 -22.70 -35.19 29.64
CA SER A 362 -23.61 -35.09 28.49
C SER A 362 -23.23 -33.97 27.52
N ASP A 363 -22.58 -32.91 28.02
CA ASP A 363 -22.18 -31.77 27.21
C ASP A 363 -20.72 -31.91 26.79
N VAL A 364 -19.84 -32.19 27.75
CA VAL A 364 -18.41 -32.38 27.54
C VAL A 364 -17.89 -33.47 28.47
N GLN A 365 -17.14 -34.43 27.91
CA GLN A 365 -16.53 -35.50 28.68
C GLN A 365 -15.14 -35.12 29.19
N THR A 366 -14.73 -35.73 30.31
CA THR A 366 -13.36 -35.57 30.82
C THR A 366 -12.35 -36.03 29.76
N GLY A 367 -11.34 -35.19 29.49
CA GLY A 367 -10.32 -35.44 28.47
C GLY A 367 -10.76 -35.13 27.04
N GLU A 368 -11.99 -34.64 26.83
CA GLU A 368 -12.43 -34.15 25.53
C GLU A 368 -11.75 -32.82 25.19
N ARG A 369 -11.32 -32.66 23.94
CA ARG A 369 -10.70 -31.42 23.44
C ARG A 369 -11.79 -30.41 23.11
N VAL A 370 -11.74 -29.24 23.74
CA VAL A 370 -12.76 -28.19 23.55
C VAL A 370 -12.28 -27.00 22.75
N CYS A 371 -10.96 -26.77 22.68
CA CYS A 371 -10.35 -25.80 21.78
C CYS A 371 -9.06 -26.37 21.17
N GLU A 372 -8.71 -25.94 19.95
CA GLU A 372 -7.52 -26.38 19.21
C GLU A 372 -6.34 -25.42 19.36
N ASN A 373 -5.13 -25.98 19.38
CA ASN A 373 -3.93 -25.20 19.10
C ASN A 373 -4.03 -24.51 17.73
N GLY A 374 -3.79 -23.20 17.68
CA GLY A 374 -3.91 -22.38 16.48
C GLY A 374 -5.29 -21.77 16.26
N GLU A 375 -6.26 -22.06 17.14
CA GLU A 375 -7.58 -21.45 17.14
C GLU A 375 -7.50 -19.98 17.61
N ILE A 376 -8.27 -19.11 16.96
CA ILE A 376 -8.34 -17.68 17.30
C ILE A 376 -9.46 -17.52 18.33
N VAL A 377 -9.17 -16.86 19.45
CA VAL A 377 -10.20 -16.48 20.41
C VAL A 377 -10.96 -15.28 19.84
N GLU A 378 -12.16 -15.50 19.32
CA GLU A 378 -12.90 -14.48 18.58
C GLU A 378 -13.58 -13.48 19.53
N SER A 379 -13.76 -12.24 19.08
CA SER A 379 -14.43 -11.19 19.86
C SER A 379 -15.93 -11.44 20.09
N VAL A 380 -16.51 -12.47 19.45
CA VAL A 380 -17.89 -12.91 19.69
C VAL A 380 -18.04 -13.67 21.02
N GLY A 381 -16.93 -14.06 21.65
CA GLY A 381 -16.91 -14.62 23.01
C GLY A 381 -17.20 -16.12 23.12
N GLY A 382 -17.40 -16.82 22.00
CA GLY A 382 -17.68 -18.26 21.98
C GLY A 382 -16.57 -19.06 22.65
N GLU A 383 -15.31 -18.81 22.28
CA GLU A 383 -14.16 -19.54 22.81
C GLU A 383 -13.92 -19.20 24.29
N ILE A 384 -14.10 -17.94 24.70
CA ILE A 384 -14.05 -17.55 26.12
C ILE A 384 -15.11 -18.29 26.93
N GLY A 385 -16.33 -18.36 26.41
CA GLY A 385 -17.43 -19.10 27.03
C GLY A 385 -17.09 -20.58 27.17
N THR A 386 -16.57 -21.20 26.12
CA THR A 386 -16.14 -22.61 26.11
C THR A 386 -15.04 -22.87 27.15
N LEU A 387 -13.98 -22.06 27.18
CA LEU A 387 -12.89 -22.19 28.15
C LEU A 387 -13.41 -22.04 29.58
N THR A 388 -14.28 -21.06 29.83
CA THR A 388 -14.91 -20.86 31.14
C THR A 388 -15.82 -22.03 31.52
N PHE A 389 -16.57 -22.56 30.56
CA PHE A 389 -17.53 -23.66 30.74
C PHE A 389 -16.86 -24.95 31.22
N VAL A 390 -15.66 -25.24 30.73
CA VAL A 390 -14.85 -26.38 31.23
C VAL A 390 -13.98 -26.04 32.45
N GLY A 391 -14.12 -24.84 33.01
CA GLY A 391 -13.42 -24.40 34.21
C GLY A 391 -11.95 -24.03 33.98
N GLN A 392 -11.56 -23.67 32.76
CA GLN A 392 -10.19 -23.26 32.46
C GLN A 392 -9.95 -21.81 32.90
N ASN A 393 -8.92 -21.61 33.70
CA ASN A 393 -8.57 -20.30 34.26
C ASN A 393 -7.43 -19.60 33.50
N GLU A 394 -6.51 -20.38 32.93
CA GLU A 394 -5.36 -19.89 32.18
C GLU A 394 -5.14 -20.77 30.95
N VAL A 395 -4.64 -20.16 29.87
CA VAL A 395 -4.27 -20.83 28.62
C VAL A 395 -3.00 -20.22 28.04
N LYS A 396 -2.25 -21.02 27.29
CA LYS A 396 -1.13 -20.57 26.49
C LYS A 396 -1.61 -19.95 25.19
N VAL A 397 -1.14 -18.74 24.91
CA VAL A 397 -1.41 -18.04 23.66
C VAL A 397 -0.15 -17.42 23.08
N VAL A 398 -0.14 -17.19 21.77
CA VAL A 398 0.88 -16.35 21.14
C VAL A 398 0.61 -14.89 21.51
N ARG A 399 1.59 -14.19 22.08
CA ARG A 399 1.39 -12.79 22.48
C ARG A 399 1.11 -11.89 21.28
N LYS A 400 0.32 -10.83 21.49
CA LYS A 400 0.15 -9.77 20.49
C LYS A 400 1.41 -8.88 20.38
N PRO A 401 1.72 -8.37 19.18
CA PRO A 401 2.76 -7.36 19.00
C PRO A 401 2.38 -6.02 19.63
N VAL A 402 3.35 -5.35 20.23
CA VAL A 402 3.25 -3.93 20.59
C VAL A 402 3.63 -3.10 19.37
N VAL A 403 2.87 -2.04 19.07
CA VAL A 403 3.03 -1.24 17.84
C VAL A 403 3.41 0.20 18.18
N ALA A 404 4.53 0.68 17.67
CA ALA A 404 4.90 2.10 17.74
C ALA A 404 4.43 2.84 16.48
N ILE A 405 3.98 4.09 16.62
CA ILE A 405 3.55 4.94 15.50
C ILE A 405 4.26 6.30 15.52
N LEU A 406 4.69 6.77 14.36
CA LEU A 406 5.40 8.04 14.17
C LEU A 406 4.92 8.74 12.89
N SER A 407 4.55 10.00 12.97
CA SER A 407 4.36 10.85 11.78
C SER A 407 5.62 11.67 11.51
N THR A 408 5.93 11.90 10.24
CA THR A 408 7.10 12.69 9.82
C THR A 408 6.69 13.76 8.82
N GLY A 409 7.13 15.00 9.05
CA GLY A 409 6.90 16.11 8.12
C GLY A 409 6.93 17.46 8.84
N ASN A 410 7.61 18.43 8.23
CA ASN A 410 7.70 19.79 8.77
C ASN A 410 6.36 20.55 8.71
N GLU A 411 5.44 20.09 7.86
CA GLU A 411 4.13 20.70 7.67
C GLU A 411 3.10 20.29 8.72
N LEU A 412 3.39 19.26 9.52
CA LEU A 412 2.40 18.60 10.36
C LEU A 412 2.20 19.33 11.69
N ILE A 413 0.94 19.52 12.05
CA ILE A 413 0.51 20.08 13.33
C ILE A 413 -0.29 19.03 14.09
N ASP A 414 0.01 18.85 15.37
CA ASP A 414 -0.80 18.01 16.24
C ASP A 414 -2.05 18.78 16.68
N VAL A 415 -3.23 18.20 16.42
CA VAL A 415 -4.51 18.77 16.84
C VAL A 415 -4.67 18.82 18.36
N GLN A 416 -3.95 17.97 19.10
CA GLN A 416 -3.99 17.89 20.56
C GLN A 416 -2.89 18.71 21.25
N ALA A 417 -2.01 19.38 20.49
CA ALA A 417 -1.00 20.24 21.10
C ALA A 417 -1.67 21.45 21.76
N THR A 418 -1.58 21.52 23.09
CA THR A 418 -2.10 22.62 23.92
C THR A 418 -1.44 23.97 23.63
N GLU A 419 -0.32 23.98 22.88
CA GLU A 419 0.44 25.17 22.50
C GLU A 419 0.33 25.52 21.00
N ALA A 420 -0.88 25.50 20.45
CA ALA A 420 -1.15 26.25 19.22
C ALA A 420 -1.06 27.76 19.52
N SER A 421 0.17 28.24 19.51
CA SER A 421 0.54 29.65 19.52
C SER A 421 -0.12 30.36 18.34
N GLY A 422 -1.02 31.30 18.67
CA GLY A 422 -1.63 32.23 17.72
C GLY A 422 -3.12 31.98 17.51
N SER A 423 -3.94 32.81 18.17
CA SER A 423 -5.16 33.32 17.53
C SER A 423 -4.88 33.64 16.06
N PRO A 424 -5.79 33.38 15.10
CA PRO A 424 -5.55 33.70 13.71
C PRO A 424 -5.27 35.21 13.59
N SER A 425 -4.00 35.59 13.50
CA SER A 425 -3.61 36.97 13.22
C SER A 425 -4.00 37.27 11.79
N GLU A 426 -4.60 38.44 11.59
CA GLU A 426 -5.26 38.92 10.36
C GLU A 426 -4.35 39.10 9.12
N SER A 427 -3.23 38.39 9.00
CA SER A 427 -2.40 38.34 7.80
C SER A 427 -2.57 36.98 7.09
N ALA A 428 -3.53 36.90 6.18
CA ALA A 428 -3.91 35.69 5.44
C ALA A 428 -2.86 35.17 4.41
N GLU A 429 -1.57 35.50 4.58
CA GLU A 429 -0.53 35.26 3.56
C GLU A 429 0.55 34.24 3.97
N GLN A 430 0.56 33.70 5.20
CA GLN A 430 1.51 32.66 5.62
C GLN A 430 0.85 31.29 5.74
N TRP A 431 1.45 30.28 5.09
CA TRP A 431 1.01 28.89 5.18
C TRP A 431 1.16 28.37 6.62
N THR A 432 0.05 27.97 7.23
CA THR A 432 -0.04 27.60 8.65
C THR A 432 0.10 26.10 8.89
N GLY A 433 0.65 25.31 7.96
CA GLY A 433 0.77 23.85 8.08
C GLY A 433 -0.55 23.09 7.85
N ILE A 434 -0.52 21.77 8.07
CA ILE A 434 -1.67 20.86 7.96
C ILE A 434 -1.75 19.95 9.19
N TYR A 435 -2.94 19.54 9.59
CA TYR A 435 -3.09 18.65 10.74
C TYR A 435 -2.64 17.22 10.45
N ASP A 436 -1.93 16.61 11.39
CA ASP A 436 -1.61 15.19 11.37
C ASP A 436 -2.90 14.37 11.52
N THR A 437 -3.28 13.70 10.44
CA THR A 437 -4.47 12.84 10.39
C THR A 437 -4.11 11.37 10.43
N ASN A 438 -2.88 11.00 10.07
CA ASN A 438 -2.49 9.61 9.89
C ASN A 438 -2.31 8.91 11.23
N ARG A 439 -1.49 9.48 12.11
CA ARG A 439 -1.17 8.92 13.42
C ARG A 439 -2.43 8.68 14.28
N PRO A 440 -3.33 9.67 14.49
CA PRO A 440 -4.55 9.41 15.24
C PRO A 440 -5.47 8.39 14.57
N SER A 441 -5.57 8.38 13.23
CA SER A 441 -6.40 7.40 12.51
C SER A 441 -5.87 5.97 12.63
N LEU A 442 -4.54 5.79 12.52
CA LEU A 442 -3.88 4.49 12.66
C LEU A 442 -3.94 3.99 14.10
N ARG A 443 -3.74 4.89 15.08
CA ARG A 443 -3.89 4.57 16.50
C ARG A 443 -5.28 4.02 16.81
N ALA A 444 -6.33 4.73 16.39
CA ALA A 444 -7.70 4.30 16.59
C ALA A 444 -7.95 2.91 15.97
N ALA A 445 -7.48 2.67 14.75
CA ALA A 445 -7.64 1.37 14.10
C ALA A 445 -6.89 0.24 14.83
N LEU A 446 -5.65 0.49 15.29
CA LEU A 446 -4.84 -0.47 16.05
C LEU A 446 -5.47 -0.82 17.41
N GLU A 447 -5.88 0.19 18.17
CA GLU A 447 -6.50 0.01 19.49
C GLU A 447 -7.86 -0.71 19.36
N CYS A 448 -8.67 -0.40 18.34
CA CYS A 448 -9.90 -1.15 18.04
C CYS A 448 -9.67 -2.62 17.68
N LEU A 449 -8.52 -2.94 17.08
CA LEU A 449 -8.10 -4.33 16.83
C LEU A 449 -7.49 -5.00 18.06
N GLY A 450 -7.39 -4.28 19.19
CA GLY A 450 -6.87 -4.79 20.45
C GLY A 450 -5.34 -4.90 20.50
N TYR A 451 -4.61 -4.06 19.76
CA TYR A 451 -3.16 -3.93 19.88
C TYR A 451 -2.78 -2.79 20.83
N GLU A 452 -1.69 -2.98 21.57
CA GLU A 452 -1.08 -1.91 22.37
C GLU A 452 -0.30 -0.96 21.46
N VAL A 453 -0.49 0.35 21.64
CA VAL A 453 0.08 1.38 20.77
C VAL A 453 0.97 2.34 21.55
N ILE A 454 2.20 2.52 21.09
CA ILE A 454 3.15 3.53 21.56
C ILE A 454 3.15 4.71 20.57
N ASP A 455 2.67 5.86 21.02
CA ASP A 455 2.61 7.07 20.22
C ASP A 455 3.92 7.87 20.36
N LEU A 456 4.71 7.92 19.28
CA LEU A 456 5.99 8.64 19.23
C LEU A 456 5.83 10.09 18.73
N GLY A 457 4.61 10.54 18.47
CA GLY A 457 4.31 11.91 18.03
C GLY A 457 4.71 12.21 16.59
N ILE A 458 5.16 13.45 16.38
CA ILE A 458 5.54 14.01 15.07
C ILE A 458 7.04 14.34 15.10
N ALA A 459 7.79 13.82 14.13
CA ALA A 459 9.18 14.18 13.92
C ALA A 459 9.35 15.16 12.74
N PRO A 460 10.07 16.29 12.92
CA PRO A 460 10.47 17.14 11.81
C PRO A 460 11.50 16.43 10.92
N ASP A 461 11.63 16.88 9.67
CA ASP A 461 12.48 16.28 8.63
C ASP A 461 13.97 16.58 8.81
N THR A 462 14.50 16.22 9.97
CA THR A 462 15.94 16.21 10.27
C THR A 462 16.38 14.82 10.70
N VAL A 463 17.66 14.52 10.43
CA VAL A 463 18.27 13.22 10.74
C VAL A 463 18.18 12.93 12.24
N GLU A 464 18.55 13.90 13.06
CA GLU A 464 18.58 13.76 14.52
C GLU A 464 17.17 13.56 15.10
N ALA A 465 16.18 14.31 14.61
CA ALA A 465 14.82 14.25 15.11
C ALA A 465 14.09 12.96 14.71
N HIS A 466 14.50 12.33 13.60
CA HIS A 466 14.00 11.01 13.22
C HIS A 466 14.67 9.88 14.02
N LEU A 467 16.00 9.95 14.20
CA LEU A 467 16.75 8.83 14.77
C LEU A 467 16.34 8.50 16.21
N LYS A 468 16.06 9.51 17.03
CA LYS A 468 15.65 9.30 18.43
C LYS A 468 14.34 8.48 18.54
N PRO A 469 13.20 8.93 17.98
CA PRO A 469 11.95 8.16 18.06
C PRO A 469 12.02 6.84 17.31
N LEU A 470 12.76 6.74 16.19
CA LEU A 470 12.93 5.46 15.49
C LEU A 470 13.63 4.42 16.38
N LYS A 471 14.68 4.79 17.10
CA LYS A 471 15.37 3.89 18.05
C LYS A 471 14.47 3.53 19.22
N GLU A 472 13.82 4.53 19.83
CA GLU A 472 12.89 4.31 20.93
C GLU A 472 11.75 3.35 20.55
N GLY A 473 11.17 3.52 19.36
CA GLY A 473 10.14 2.64 18.83
C GLY A 473 10.63 1.20 18.63
N LEU A 474 11.84 1.01 18.09
CA LEU A 474 12.42 -0.32 17.90
C LEU A 474 12.81 -1.03 19.21
N GLU A 475 13.15 -0.26 20.24
CA GLU A 475 13.44 -0.79 21.58
C GLU A 475 12.17 -1.24 22.30
N LYS A 476 11.11 -0.42 22.23
CA LYS A 476 9.89 -0.63 23.03
C LYS A 476 8.77 -1.40 22.32
N ALA A 477 8.73 -1.40 20.99
CA ALA A 477 7.68 -2.06 20.20
C ALA A 477 8.25 -3.20 19.35
N ASP A 478 7.39 -4.09 18.86
CA ASP A 478 7.77 -5.17 17.92
C ASP A 478 7.66 -4.72 16.46
N LEU A 479 6.75 -3.78 16.21
CA LEU A 479 6.51 -3.21 14.91
C LEU A 479 6.40 -1.69 15.02
N LEU A 480 7.14 -0.98 14.16
CA LEU A 480 7.11 0.47 14.05
C LEU A 480 6.44 0.88 12.74
N ILE A 481 5.43 1.74 12.81
CA ILE A 481 4.77 2.33 11.65
C ILE A 481 5.19 3.80 11.56
N THR A 482 5.68 4.21 10.40
CA THR A 482 5.93 5.63 10.12
C THR A 482 5.01 6.10 9.00
N THR A 483 4.63 7.38 8.99
CA THR A 483 3.90 7.98 7.85
C THR A 483 4.56 9.28 7.40
N GLY A 484 4.63 9.50 6.09
CA GLY A 484 5.44 10.58 5.50
C GLY A 484 6.85 10.10 5.15
N GLY A 485 7.69 10.97 4.56
CA GLY A 485 9.12 10.69 4.38
C GLY A 485 9.51 9.51 3.45
N THR A 486 8.57 9.00 2.62
CA THR A 486 8.72 7.73 1.87
C THR A 486 8.83 7.87 0.35
N SER A 487 8.84 9.08 -0.19
CA SER A 487 8.85 9.35 -1.63
C SER A 487 10.29 9.43 -2.19
N MET A 488 10.53 10.39 -3.10
CA MET A 488 11.82 10.75 -3.70
C MET A 488 12.18 12.24 -3.43
N GLY A 489 11.49 12.88 -2.50
CA GLY A 489 11.66 14.25 -2.08
C GLY A 489 12.93 14.51 -1.28
N ALA A 490 13.25 15.79 -1.10
CA ALA A 490 14.51 16.18 -0.50
C ALA A 490 14.63 15.92 1.00
N THR A 491 13.49 15.78 1.64
CA THR A 491 13.33 15.56 3.08
C THR A 491 12.91 14.12 3.38
N ASP A 492 12.91 13.22 2.40
CA ASP A 492 12.56 11.80 2.59
C ASP A 492 13.71 11.02 3.24
N LEU A 493 13.89 11.18 4.54
CA LEU A 493 15.02 10.65 5.29
C LEU A 493 14.87 9.19 5.71
N LEU A 494 13.66 8.61 5.68
CA LEU A 494 13.41 7.28 6.26
C LEU A 494 14.25 6.16 5.62
N LYS A 495 14.25 6.03 4.29
CA LYS A 495 15.02 4.94 3.61
C LYS A 495 16.53 5.07 3.91
N PRO A 496 17.14 6.27 3.77
CA PRO A 496 18.53 6.49 4.19
C PRO A 496 18.84 6.14 5.64
N LEU A 497 18.03 6.62 6.59
CA LEU A 497 18.29 6.41 8.02
C LEU A 497 18.21 4.93 8.37
N ILE A 498 17.27 4.23 7.76
CA ILE A 498 17.10 2.80 7.98
C ILE A 498 18.29 2.01 7.47
N GLU A 499 18.73 2.23 6.23
CA GLU A 499 19.87 1.49 5.67
C GLU A 499 21.20 1.86 6.35
N ARG A 500 21.46 3.16 6.58
CA ARG A 500 22.76 3.64 7.03
C ARG A 500 22.92 3.66 8.56
N ASN A 501 21.88 4.06 9.29
CA ASN A 501 21.99 4.29 10.73
C ASN A 501 21.41 3.15 11.57
N LEU A 502 20.40 2.45 11.06
CA LEU A 502 19.76 1.33 11.76
C LEU A 502 20.22 -0.05 11.25
N GLY A 503 21.01 -0.09 10.17
CA GLY A 503 21.46 -1.35 9.55
C GLY A 503 20.31 -2.21 9.02
N GLY A 504 19.17 -1.60 8.71
CA GLY A 504 17.97 -2.29 8.27
C GLY A 504 18.01 -2.62 6.78
N LYS A 505 17.47 -3.79 6.42
CA LYS A 505 17.29 -4.21 5.03
C LYS A 505 15.92 -3.81 4.51
N ILE A 506 15.87 -3.02 3.44
CA ILE A 506 14.62 -2.66 2.76
C ILE A 506 14.24 -3.77 1.77
N HIS A 507 13.08 -4.41 1.96
CA HIS A 507 12.63 -5.48 1.07
C HIS A 507 11.97 -4.95 -0.20
N PHE A 508 11.13 -3.92 -0.09
CA PHE A 508 10.61 -3.17 -1.22
C PHE A 508 10.36 -1.72 -0.81
N GLY A 509 10.55 -0.79 -1.74
CA GLY A 509 10.58 0.66 -1.48
C GLY A 509 9.24 1.28 -1.06
N ARG A 510 8.22 0.46 -0.77
CA ARG A 510 6.88 0.87 -0.36
C ARG A 510 6.26 0.06 0.78
N VAL A 511 7.00 -0.81 1.49
CA VAL A 511 6.70 -1.35 2.83
C VAL A 511 7.64 -2.54 3.15
N ALA A 512 7.86 -2.82 4.43
CA ALA A 512 8.63 -3.93 5.04
C ALA A 512 10.16 -3.79 5.02
N ILE A 513 10.71 -3.55 6.21
CA ILE A 513 12.13 -3.39 6.48
C ILE A 513 12.49 -4.16 7.76
N LYS A 514 13.61 -4.89 7.72
CA LYS A 514 14.13 -5.72 8.82
C LYS A 514 15.46 -5.18 9.37
N PRO A 515 15.51 -4.77 10.65
CA PRO A 515 16.68 -4.93 11.50
C PRO A 515 16.39 -5.99 12.58
N GLY A 516 16.81 -7.24 12.38
CA GLY A 516 16.68 -8.30 13.39
C GLY A 516 15.25 -8.84 13.58
N SER A 517 14.78 -8.91 14.83
CA SER A 517 13.44 -9.40 15.25
C SER A 517 12.35 -8.32 15.23
N LYS A 518 12.68 -7.09 14.84
CA LYS A 518 11.79 -5.92 14.83
C LYS A 518 11.45 -5.51 13.39
N TYR A 519 10.26 -4.95 13.17
CA TYR A 519 9.74 -4.66 11.83
C TYR A 519 9.39 -3.18 11.65
N ILE A 520 9.67 -2.59 10.48
CA ILE A 520 9.29 -1.21 10.16
C ILE A 520 8.40 -1.18 8.92
N PHE A 521 7.27 -0.48 9.03
CA PHE A 521 6.35 -0.17 7.94
C PHE A 521 6.34 1.33 7.69
N ALA A 522 7.04 1.77 6.65
CA ALA A 522 7.04 3.16 6.23
C ALA A 522 5.91 3.40 5.22
N LEU A 523 4.80 3.98 5.70
CA LEU A 523 3.59 4.23 4.93
C LEU A 523 3.64 5.60 4.22
N PRO A 524 2.90 5.78 3.12
CA PRO A 524 2.80 7.08 2.44
C PRO A 524 2.23 8.18 3.36
N GLY A 525 2.65 9.43 3.16
CA GLY A 525 2.11 10.58 3.92
C GLY A 525 0.65 10.93 3.56
N ASN A 526 0.19 10.56 2.36
CA ASN A 526 -1.20 10.78 1.94
C ASN A 526 -2.17 9.94 2.78
N PRO A 527 -3.18 10.52 3.45
CA PRO A 527 -3.96 9.80 4.45
C PRO A 527 -4.76 8.59 3.96
N ALA A 528 -5.39 8.69 2.79
CA ALA A 528 -6.11 7.53 2.25
C ALA A 528 -5.15 6.40 1.87
N SER A 529 -3.95 6.75 1.38
CA SER A 529 -2.91 5.76 1.08
C SER A 529 -2.36 5.11 2.35
N ALA A 530 -2.12 5.88 3.42
CA ALA A 530 -1.64 5.35 4.69
C ALA A 530 -2.59 4.30 5.25
N LEU A 531 -3.89 4.64 5.34
CA LEU A 531 -4.88 3.73 5.94
C LEU A 531 -5.13 2.49 5.07
N VAL A 532 -5.19 2.64 3.74
CA VAL A 532 -5.30 1.48 2.82
C VAL A 532 -4.10 0.53 3.01
N MET A 533 -2.88 1.07 2.98
CA MET A 533 -1.65 0.27 3.13
C MET A 533 -1.56 -0.40 4.50
N PHE A 534 -2.04 0.27 5.56
CA PHE A 534 -2.18 -0.31 6.89
C PHE A 534 -3.03 -1.58 6.85
N TRP A 535 -4.24 -1.53 6.31
CA TRP A 535 -5.14 -2.67 6.28
C TRP A 535 -4.63 -3.82 5.40
N VAL A 536 -4.00 -3.52 4.25
CA VAL A 536 -3.59 -4.57 3.30
C VAL A 536 -2.18 -5.13 3.54
N PHE A 537 -1.32 -4.44 4.30
CA PHE A 537 0.04 -4.90 4.60
C PHE A 537 0.36 -5.00 6.09
N VAL A 538 0.01 -3.99 6.89
CA VAL A 538 0.35 -3.98 8.32
C VAL A 538 -0.52 -4.96 9.09
N VAL A 539 -1.83 -4.98 8.88
CA VAL A 539 -2.73 -5.92 9.58
C VAL A 539 -2.37 -7.38 9.33
N PRO A 540 -2.06 -7.82 8.09
CA PRO A 540 -1.53 -9.17 7.86
C PRO A 540 -0.22 -9.46 8.60
N ALA A 541 0.68 -8.48 8.70
CA ALA A 541 1.92 -8.62 9.46
C ALA A 541 1.64 -8.80 10.97
N LEU A 542 0.77 -7.97 11.53
CA LEU A 542 0.38 -8.02 12.95
C LEU A 542 -0.30 -9.34 13.30
N ARG A 543 -1.22 -9.81 12.46
CA ARG A 543 -1.85 -11.13 12.63
C ARG A 543 -0.83 -12.26 12.56
N LYS A 544 0.12 -12.19 11.62
CA LYS A 544 1.21 -13.17 11.50
C LYS A 544 2.11 -13.20 12.74
N LEU A 545 2.43 -12.02 13.29
CA LEU A 545 3.19 -11.88 14.54
C LEU A 545 2.40 -12.43 15.73
N GLY A 546 1.09 -12.19 15.79
CA GLY A 546 0.18 -12.73 16.81
C GLY A 546 -0.23 -14.19 16.60
N GLY A 547 0.47 -14.94 15.74
CA GLY A 547 0.26 -16.38 15.59
C GLY A 547 -0.89 -16.82 14.69
N TYR A 548 -1.56 -15.91 13.98
CA TYR A 548 -2.70 -16.28 13.13
C TYR A 548 -2.28 -17.29 12.05
N PRO A 549 -3.16 -18.25 11.71
CA PRO A 549 -2.87 -19.17 10.63
C PRO A 549 -2.74 -18.40 9.30
N PRO A 550 -1.88 -18.84 8.36
CA PRO A 550 -1.55 -18.09 7.15
C PRO A 550 -2.77 -17.65 6.31
N ASN A 551 -3.81 -18.49 6.24
CA ASN A 551 -5.06 -18.22 5.51
C ASN A 551 -5.97 -17.18 6.20
N ARG A 552 -5.71 -16.84 7.47
CA ARG A 552 -6.47 -15.83 8.25
C ARG A 552 -5.67 -14.55 8.52
N CYS A 553 -4.40 -14.49 8.10
CA CYS A 553 -3.58 -13.28 8.21
C CYS A 553 -4.14 -12.15 7.35
N CYS A 554 -4.54 -12.44 6.11
CA CYS A 554 -5.19 -11.44 5.25
C CYS A 554 -6.64 -11.20 5.69
N LEU A 555 -7.14 -9.99 5.43
CA LEU A 555 -8.55 -9.67 5.62
C LEU A 555 -9.44 -10.45 4.63
N PRO A 556 -10.67 -10.81 5.04
CA PRO A 556 -11.58 -11.55 4.17
C PRO A 556 -11.94 -10.75 2.92
N LYS A 557 -12.01 -11.44 1.79
CA LYS A 557 -12.50 -10.90 0.53
C LYS A 557 -13.91 -11.43 0.29
N ALA A 558 -14.82 -10.54 -0.07
CA ALA A 558 -16.18 -10.90 -0.46
C ALA A 558 -16.47 -10.41 -1.87
N ARG A 559 -17.23 -11.20 -2.63
CA ARG A 559 -17.71 -10.79 -3.94
C ARG A 559 -18.93 -9.89 -3.78
N VAL A 560 -18.86 -8.68 -4.31
CA VAL A 560 -19.87 -7.64 -4.14
C VAL A 560 -20.36 -7.12 -5.49
N MET A 561 -21.63 -6.75 -5.57
CA MET A 561 -22.22 -6.07 -6.72
C MET A 561 -22.00 -4.57 -6.63
N LEU A 562 -21.44 -3.95 -7.67
CA LEU A 562 -21.18 -2.52 -7.70
C LEU A 562 -22.46 -1.72 -7.93
N ARG A 563 -22.69 -0.68 -7.11
CA ARG A 563 -23.81 0.24 -7.26
C ARG A 563 -23.46 1.57 -7.94
N ASP A 564 -22.16 1.81 -8.12
CA ASP A 564 -21.61 2.96 -8.83
C ASP A 564 -20.62 2.49 -9.90
N ASP A 565 -20.45 3.31 -10.94
CA ASP A 565 -19.36 3.14 -11.88
C ASP A 565 -18.01 3.50 -11.21
N MET A 566 -17.02 2.63 -11.35
CA MET A 566 -15.69 2.80 -10.75
C MET A 566 -14.62 2.87 -11.86
N PRO A 567 -14.07 4.06 -12.16
CA PRO A 567 -12.99 4.22 -13.15
C PRO A 567 -11.74 3.43 -12.74
N LEU A 568 -11.05 2.85 -13.73
CA LEU A 568 -9.79 2.13 -13.48
C LEU A 568 -8.57 3.05 -13.64
N ASP A 569 -7.59 2.92 -12.75
CA ASP A 569 -6.26 3.52 -12.84
C ASP A 569 -5.29 2.60 -13.62
N PRO A 570 -4.20 3.10 -14.23
CA PRO A 570 -3.17 2.24 -14.81
C PRO A 570 -2.56 1.23 -13.82
N ARG A 571 -2.67 1.47 -12.51
CA ARG A 571 -2.27 0.53 -11.45
C ARG A 571 -3.50 -0.07 -10.80
N PRO A 572 -3.38 -1.27 -10.18
CA PRO A 572 -4.45 -1.77 -9.33
C PRO A 572 -4.80 -0.76 -8.24
N GLU A 573 -6.08 -0.60 -7.95
CA GLU A 573 -6.60 0.37 -6.98
C GLU A 573 -7.46 -0.33 -5.92
N PHE A 574 -7.28 0.08 -4.66
CA PHE A 574 -8.17 -0.26 -3.58
C PHE A 574 -9.17 0.88 -3.38
N HIS A 575 -10.32 0.76 -4.03
CA HIS A 575 -11.37 1.79 -4.06
C HIS A 575 -12.18 1.73 -2.77
N ARG A 576 -12.25 2.84 -2.03
CA ARG A 576 -12.97 2.93 -0.75
C ARG A 576 -14.47 2.84 -0.99
N ALA A 577 -15.11 1.90 -0.30
CA ALA A 577 -16.52 1.63 -0.48
C ALA A 577 -17.23 1.35 0.85
N ILE A 578 -18.55 1.49 0.79
CA ILE A 578 -19.48 1.02 1.80
C ILE A 578 -20.16 -0.22 1.23
N VAL A 579 -19.92 -1.36 1.84
CA VAL A 579 -20.62 -2.62 1.54
C VAL A 579 -21.83 -2.75 2.46
N LYS A 580 -22.98 -2.99 1.84
CA LYS A 580 -24.26 -3.26 2.51
C LYS A 580 -24.73 -4.68 2.21
N CYS A 581 -25.38 -5.30 3.18
CA CYS A 581 -26.12 -6.54 3.02
C CYS A 581 -27.57 -6.19 2.66
N THR A 582 -28.00 -6.52 1.44
CA THR A 582 -29.36 -6.28 0.94
C THR A 582 -30.05 -7.60 0.63
N PRO A 583 -31.38 -7.60 0.39
CA PRO A 583 -32.09 -8.81 -0.06
C PRO A 583 -31.54 -9.43 -1.36
N SER A 584 -30.83 -8.64 -2.18
CA SER A 584 -30.15 -9.10 -3.40
C SER A 584 -28.70 -9.53 -3.20
N GLY A 585 -28.17 -9.46 -1.97
CA GLY A 585 -26.81 -9.86 -1.62
C GLY A 585 -25.93 -8.68 -1.19
N LEU A 586 -24.61 -8.85 -1.32
CA LEU A 586 -23.65 -7.82 -0.92
C LEU A 586 -23.49 -6.77 -2.02
N GLU A 587 -23.66 -5.51 -1.66
CA GLU A 587 -23.63 -4.37 -2.58
C GLU A 587 -22.62 -3.33 -2.14
N ALA A 588 -21.75 -2.90 -3.06
CA ALA A 588 -20.72 -1.89 -2.79
C ALA A 588 -21.08 -0.53 -3.39
N PHE A 589 -21.06 0.48 -2.54
CA PHE A 589 -21.29 1.89 -2.86
C PHE A 589 -19.96 2.66 -2.73
N SER A 590 -19.61 3.45 -3.73
CA SER A 590 -18.42 4.30 -3.69
C SER A 590 -18.55 5.37 -2.60
N THR A 591 -17.45 5.67 -1.89
CA THR A 591 -17.40 6.84 -0.99
C THR A 591 -17.20 8.18 -1.73
N GLY A 592 -17.30 8.15 -3.07
CA GLY A 592 -17.13 9.33 -3.92
C GLY A 592 -15.70 9.46 -4.45
N GLY A 593 -15.16 10.67 -4.48
CA GLY A 593 -13.87 10.96 -5.10
C GLY A 593 -12.70 10.25 -4.40
N GLN A 594 -11.86 9.57 -5.17
CA GLN A 594 -10.85 8.63 -4.69
C GLN A 594 -9.42 9.21 -4.58
N ARG A 595 -9.26 10.54 -4.62
CA ARG A 595 -7.92 11.16 -4.49
C ARG A 595 -7.25 10.72 -3.17
N SER A 596 -5.96 10.39 -3.21
CA SER A 596 -5.21 9.87 -2.05
C SER A 596 -5.13 10.85 -0.88
N SER A 597 -5.19 12.15 -1.16
CA SER A 597 -5.22 13.23 -0.16
C SER A 597 -6.60 13.46 0.46
N ARG A 598 -7.68 12.88 -0.10
CA ARG A 598 -9.05 13.11 0.38
C ARG A 598 -9.37 12.20 1.57
N VAL A 599 -9.04 12.66 2.78
CA VAL A 599 -9.35 11.98 4.05
C VAL A 599 -10.85 11.66 4.18
N ALA A 600 -11.73 12.58 3.78
CA ALA A 600 -13.17 12.41 3.89
C ALA A 600 -13.73 11.16 3.17
N SER A 601 -13.00 10.61 2.18
CA SER A 601 -13.39 9.36 1.50
C SER A 601 -13.24 8.10 2.37
N LEU A 602 -12.55 8.20 3.52
CA LEU A 602 -12.37 7.14 4.49
C LEU A 602 -13.54 7.05 5.47
N ALA A 603 -14.22 8.16 5.72
CA ALA A 603 -15.29 8.23 6.69
C ALA A 603 -16.42 7.27 6.31
N GLY A 604 -16.64 6.27 7.18
CA GLY A 604 -17.67 5.26 7.00
C GLY A 604 -17.33 4.14 6.00
N ALA A 605 -16.18 4.16 5.34
CA ALA A 605 -15.75 3.04 4.50
C ALA A 605 -15.58 1.78 5.37
N ASN A 606 -16.19 0.67 4.96
CA ASN A 606 -16.07 -0.63 5.62
C ASN A 606 -15.46 -1.70 4.68
N ALA A 607 -15.12 -1.32 3.45
CA ALA A 607 -14.42 -2.19 2.51
C ALA A 607 -13.57 -1.42 1.50
N PHE A 608 -12.66 -2.16 0.86
CA PHE A 608 -11.92 -1.73 -0.33
C PHE A 608 -12.25 -2.64 -1.51
N VAL A 609 -12.90 -2.11 -2.54
CA VAL A 609 -13.09 -2.83 -3.81
C VAL A 609 -11.75 -2.91 -4.53
N ALA A 610 -11.30 -4.13 -4.86
CA ALA A 610 -10.07 -4.38 -5.57
C ALA A 610 -10.30 -4.19 -7.09
N LEU A 611 -9.91 -3.02 -7.60
CA LEU A 611 -10.01 -2.69 -9.00
C LEU A 611 -8.76 -3.14 -9.76
N PRO A 612 -8.91 -3.85 -10.90
CA PRO A 612 -7.79 -4.23 -11.74
C PRO A 612 -7.19 -3.01 -12.44
N SER A 613 -5.99 -3.16 -13.00
CA SER A 613 -5.38 -2.13 -13.84
C SER A 613 -6.22 -1.85 -15.09
N LYS A 614 -6.26 -0.58 -15.48
CA LYS A 614 -6.87 -0.10 -16.71
C LYS A 614 -6.21 -0.74 -17.93
N THR A 615 -7.03 -1.23 -18.86
CA THR A 615 -6.59 -1.65 -20.20
C THR A 615 -7.26 -0.77 -21.26
N ALA A 616 -6.85 -0.90 -22.52
CA ALA A 616 -7.49 -0.18 -23.63
C ALA A 616 -8.98 -0.56 -23.78
N GLU A 617 -9.31 -1.83 -23.49
CA GLU A 617 -10.66 -2.39 -23.60
C GLU A 617 -11.52 -2.10 -22.37
N LYS A 618 -10.89 -1.97 -21.19
CA LYS A 618 -11.58 -1.84 -19.91
C LYS A 618 -11.06 -0.64 -19.14
N THR A 619 -11.86 0.43 -19.17
CA THR A 619 -11.53 1.72 -18.55
C THR A 619 -12.27 2.00 -17.24
N LYS A 620 -13.33 1.23 -16.95
CA LYS A 620 -14.10 1.27 -15.70
C LYS A 620 -14.73 -0.09 -15.41
N LEU A 621 -15.09 -0.33 -14.15
CA LEU A 621 -16.11 -1.32 -13.81
C LEU A 621 -17.47 -0.63 -13.74
N SER A 622 -18.43 -1.15 -14.51
CA SER A 622 -19.77 -0.57 -14.55
C SER A 622 -20.61 -1.01 -13.37
N LYS A 623 -21.56 -0.17 -12.96
CA LYS A 623 -22.65 -0.52 -12.07
C LYS A 623 -23.32 -1.84 -12.50
N GLY A 624 -23.63 -2.70 -11.53
CA GLY A 624 -24.22 -4.02 -11.73
C GLY A 624 -23.21 -5.15 -11.96
N THR A 625 -21.93 -4.83 -12.20
CA THR A 625 -20.88 -5.84 -12.27
C THR A 625 -20.46 -6.30 -10.87
N HIS A 626 -19.84 -7.48 -10.79
CA HIS A 626 -19.28 -7.99 -9.54
C HIS A 626 -17.77 -7.74 -9.47
N ALA A 627 -17.28 -7.42 -8.28
CA ALA A 627 -15.87 -7.29 -7.98
C ALA A 627 -15.56 -7.89 -6.60
N ASP A 628 -14.29 -8.17 -6.32
CA ASP A 628 -13.86 -8.56 -4.99
C ASP A 628 -13.65 -7.31 -4.13
N ALA A 629 -14.11 -7.37 -2.88
CA ALA A 629 -13.90 -6.33 -1.89
C ALA A 629 -13.25 -6.91 -0.64
N VAL A 630 -12.16 -6.28 -0.20
CA VAL A 630 -11.52 -6.54 1.09
C VAL A 630 -12.35 -5.89 2.18
N LEU A 631 -12.88 -6.66 3.12
CA LEU A 631 -13.70 -6.15 4.22
C LEU A 631 -12.77 -5.67 5.35
N ILE A 632 -12.98 -4.43 5.81
CA ILE A 632 -12.17 -3.78 6.86
C ILE A 632 -13.00 -3.37 8.09
N GLY A 633 -14.31 -3.53 8.03
CA GLY A 633 -15.23 -3.22 9.12
C GLY A 633 -16.56 -3.94 8.95
N GLU A 634 -17.50 -3.65 9.84
CA GLU A 634 -18.82 -4.29 9.86
C GLU A 634 -19.62 -3.99 8.58
N LEU A 635 -20.33 -5.01 8.10
CA LEU A 635 -21.27 -4.86 7.00
C LEU A 635 -22.46 -4.02 7.47
N ARG A 636 -22.90 -3.08 6.64
CA ARG A 636 -24.12 -2.31 6.93
C ARG A 636 -25.35 -3.05 6.42
N VAL A 637 -26.52 -2.73 6.96
CA VAL A 637 -27.82 -3.23 6.47
C VAL A 637 -28.51 -2.15 5.65
#